data_AF-A0A1F5DJE0-F1
#
_entry.id   AF-A0A1F5DJE0-F1
#
_cell.length_a   1.000
_cell.length_b   1.000
_cell.length_c   1.000
_cell.angle_alpha   90.00
_cell.angle_beta   90.00
_cell.angle_gamma   90.00
#
_symmetry.space_group_name_H-M   'P 1'
#
loop_
_entity.id
_entity.type
_entity.pdbx_description
1 polymer ?
#
loop_
_entity_poly.entity_id
_entity_poly.type
_entity_poly.pdbx_seq_one_letter_code
_entity_poly.pdbx_strand_id
1 'polypeptide(L)'
;MGQGYAFDRDGRFYSLLETKRGAYRGNHTHPYRQYTLLVSGRARYVLLEGGEYREVPLRVGEVATVEAGVPHVMVVDDDITTFEWWDGDFVAELCGGEFKDQTRGKVGPEHYQTST
;
A
#
# COMPACT_ATOMS: atom_id res chain seq x y z
N MET A 1 8.55 -1.54 -10.24
CA MET A 1 7.12 -1.82 -9.95
C MET A 1 6.67 -2.95 -10.86
N GLY A 2 5.92 -3.94 -10.35
CA GLY A 2 5.35 -5.02 -11.18
C GLY A 2 4.10 -4.55 -11.93
N GLN A 3 3.33 -5.49 -12.49
CA GLN A 3 2.05 -5.16 -13.14
C GLN A 3 0.96 -4.80 -12.11
N GLY A 4 -0.08 -4.10 -12.57
CA GLY A 4 -1.24 -3.77 -11.74
C GLY A 4 -2.51 -3.76 -12.57
N TYR A 5 -3.58 -4.30 -12.00
CA TYR A 5 -4.92 -4.27 -12.57
C TYR A 5 -5.85 -3.64 -11.56
N ALA A 6 -6.77 -2.79 -12.01
CA ALA A 6 -7.75 -2.14 -11.16
C ALA A 6 -9.11 -2.13 -11.84
N PHE A 7 -10.17 -2.20 -11.03
CA PHE A 7 -11.55 -2.18 -11.52
C PHE A 7 -12.51 -1.75 -10.43
N ASP A 8 -13.62 -1.16 -10.84
CA ASP A 8 -14.73 -0.84 -9.97
C ASP A 8 -15.79 -1.95 -10.02
N ARG A 9 -16.32 -2.32 -8.85
CA ARG A 9 -17.41 -3.28 -8.74
C ARG A 9 -18.28 -2.95 -7.53
N ASP A 10 -19.60 -2.90 -7.73
CA ASP A 10 -20.58 -2.70 -6.66
C ASP A 10 -20.28 -1.46 -5.79
N GLY A 11 -19.80 -0.37 -6.41
CA GLY A 11 -19.47 0.89 -5.74
C GLY A 11 -18.17 0.89 -4.92
N ARG A 12 -17.27 -0.07 -5.18
CA ARG A 12 -15.95 -0.15 -4.55
C ARG A 12 -14.86 -0.31 -5.59
N PHE A 13 -13.71 0.29 -5.32
CA PHE A 13 -12.50 0.11 -6.12
C PHE A 13 -11.70 -1.10 -5.62
N TYR A 14 -11.23 -1.92 -6.55
CA TYR A 14 -10.39 -3.09 -6.29
C TYR A 14 -9.12 -3.01 -7.14
N SER A 15 -8.03 -3.59 -6.63
CA SER A 15 -6.80 -3.74 -7.39
C SER A 15 -6.07 -5.05 -7.09
N LEU A 16 -5.38 -5.57 -8.10
CA LEU A 16 -4.43 -6.68 -7.99
C LEU A 16 -3.07 -6.15 -8.43
N LEU A 17 -2.11 -6.11 -7.51
CA LEU A 17 -0.83 -5.44 -7.70
C LEU A 17 0.34 -6.39 -7.49
N GLU A 18 1.24 -6.44 -8.47
CA GLU A 18 2.56 -6.99 -8.29
C GLU A 18 3.53 -5.91 -7.80
N THR A 19 4.36 -6.26 -6.82
CA THR A 19 5.41 -5.37 -6.34
C THR A 19 6.71 -6.15 -6.17
N LYS A 20 7.80 -5.61 -6.71
CA LYS A 20 9.12 -6.25 -6.70
C LYS A 20 9.85 -5.98 -5.38
N ARG A 21 10.71 -6.90 -4.96
CA ARG A 21 11.63 -6.70 -3.84
C ARG A 21 12.38 -5.37 -3.99
N GLY A 22 12.48 -4.62 -2.90
CA GLY A 22 13.16 -3.32 -2.89
C GLY A 22 12.31 -2.17 -3.42
N ALA A 23 11.08 -2.42 -3.86
CA ALA A 23 10.07 -1.39 -4.09
C ALA A 23 9.23 -1.14 -2.83
N TYR A 24 8.37 -0.14 -2.88
CA TYR A 24 7.33 0.11 -1.89
C TYR A 24 6.02 0.53 -2.55
N ARG A 25 4.91 0.40 -1.81
CA ARG A 25 3.58 0.94 -2.15
C ARG A 25 3.11 1.82 -1.00
N GLY A 26 2.11 2.67 -1.21
CA GLY A 26 1.66 3.59 -0.16
C GLY A 26 2.48 4.88 -0.13
N ASN A 27 2.89 5.28 1.07
CA ASN A 27 3.37 6.63 1.40
C ASN A 27 2.26 7.68 1.19
N HIS A 28 1.07 7.33 1.67
CA HIS A 28 -0.13 8.16 1.58
C HIS A 28 -1.12 7.82 2.68
N THR A 29 -2.22 8.57 2.69
CA THR A 29 -3.40 8.35 3.52
C THR A 29 -4.63 8.19 2.63
N HIS A 30 -5.58 7.36 3.07
CA HIS A 30 -6.90 7.21 2.43
C HIS A 30 -8.01 7.74 3.34
N PRO A 31 -9.06 8.36 2.79
CA PRO A 31 -10.26 8.73 3.56
C PRO A 31 -11.15 7.51 3.87
N TYR A 32 -10.87 6.37 3.23
CA TYR A 32 -11.59 5.11 3.42
C TYR A 32 -10.65 4.05 3.99
N ARG A 33 -11.22 3.10 4.74
CA ARG A 33 -10.47 1.93 5.19
C ARG A 33 -9.99 1.13 3.99
N GLN A 34 -8.72 0.76 4.01
CA GLN A 34 -8.10 -0.13 3.05
C GLN A 34 -8.03 -1.54 3.63
N TYR A 35 -8.29 -2.52 2.77
CA TYR A 35 -8.06 -3.93 3.04
C TYR A 35 -7.04 -4.45 2.05
N THR A 36 -6.19 -5.36 2.50
CA THR A 36 -5.13 -5.92 1.68
C THR A 36 -4.96 -7.39 2.00
N LEU A 37 -5.26 -8.22 1.02
CA LEU A 37 -4.93 -9.64 1.03
C LEU A 37 -3.55 -9.82 0.41
N LEU A 38 -2.60 -10.34 1.18
CA LEU A 38 -1.34 -10.80 0.61
C LEU A 38 -1.58 -12.15 -0.07
N VAL A 39 -1.39 -12.20 -1.39
CA VAL A 39 -1.57 -13.42 -2.19
C VAL A 39 -0.28 -14.24 -2.21
N SER A 40 0.88 -13.58 -2.26
CA SER A 40 2.19 -14.23 -2.31
C SER A 40 3.30 -13.33 -1.78
N GLY A 41 4.42 -13.94 -1.37
CA GLY A 41 5.64 -13.24 -0.97
C GLY A 41 5.64 -12.76 0.49
N ARG A 42 6.35 -11.66 0.76
CA ARG A 42 6.53 -11.11 2.10
C ARG A 42 6.62 -9.59 2.07
N ALA A 43 5.80 -8.95 2.89
CA ALA A 43 5.78 -7.51 3.07
C ALA A 43 5.24 -7.15 4.45
N ARG A 44 5.32 -5.87 4.78
CA ARG A 44 4.71 -5.30 5.98
C ARG A 44 4.22 -3.90 5.70
N TYR A 45 3.15 -3.50 6.39
CA TYR A 45 2.84 -2.09 6.55
C TYR A 45 3.67 -1.48 7.66
N VAL A 46 4.05 -0.22 7.47
CA VAL A 46 4.46 0.69 8.53
C VAL A 46 3.38 1.77 8.58
N LEU A 47 2.68 1.86 9.70
CA LEU A 47 1.61 2.81 9.97
C LEU A 47 2.12 3.93 10.88
N LEU A 48 1.55 5.13 10.78
CA LEU A 48 1.78 6.22 11.73
C LEU A 48 0.47 6.53 12.47
N GLU A 49 0.35 6.10 13.72
CA GLU A 49 -0.87 6.27 14.53
C GLU A 49 -0.51 6.97 15.85
N GLY A 50 -1.21 8.07 16.18
CA GLY A 50 -0.93 8.81 17.42
C GLY A 50 0.49 9.39 17.52
N GLY A 51 1.19 9.54 16.38
CA GLY A 51 2.59 9.99 16.33
C GLY A 51 3.63 8.87 16.48
N GLU A 52 3.21 7.62 16.59
CA GLU A 52 4.09 6.45 16.72
C GLU A 52 4.05 5.57 15.46
N TYR A 53 5.21 5.00 15.10
CA TYR A 53 5.29 4.02 14.02
C TYR A 53 4.95 2.63 14.51
N ARG A 54 4.04 1.96 13.80
CA ARG A 54 3.67 0.57 14.06
C ARG A 54 3.89 -0.28 12.82
N GLU A 55 4.61 -1.38 12.98
CA GLU A 55 4.74 -2.37 11.91
C GLU A 55 3.61 -3.42 11.98
N VAL A 56 3.00 -3.71 10.84
CA VAL A 56 1.97 -4.75 10.68
C VAL A 56 2.44 -5.74 9.62
N PRO A 57 2.87 -6.96 10.00
CA PRO A 57 3.32 -7.96 9.05
C PRO A 57 2.15 -8.44 8.18
N LEU A 58 2.34 -8.50 6.87
CA LEU A 58 1.38 -9.10 5.95
C LEU A 58 1.63 -10.61 5.86
N ARG A 59 0.58 -11.40 6.03
CA ARG A 59 0.65 -12.87 5.98
C ARG A 59 -0.16 -13.39 4.80
N VAL A 60 0.42 -14.34 4.08
CA VAL A 60 -0.23 -14.92 2.89
C VAL A 60 -1.56 -15.54 3.29
N GLY A 61 -2.63 -15.18 2.57
CA GLY A 61 -3.98 -15.66 2.86
C GLY A 61 -4.73 -14.92 3.97
N GLU A 62 -4.09 -13.95 4.63
CA GLU A 62 -4.72 -13.11 5.66
C GLU A 62 -4.97 -11.70 5.12
N VAL A 63 -6.09 -11.11 5.53
CA VAL A 63 -6.43 -9.72 5.22
C VAL A 63 -5.85 -8.82 6.31
N ALA A 64 -4.98 -7.91 5.91
CA ALA A 64 -4.58 -6.77 6.74
C ALA A 64 -5.48 -5.58 6.44
N THR A 65 -5.72 -4.77 7.47
CA THR A 65 -6.57 -3.59 7.40
C THR A 65 -5.76 -2.36 7.80
N VAL A 66 -5.92 -1.29 7.04
CA VAL A 66 -5.47 0.05 7.43
C VAL A 66 -6.71 0.94 7.58
N GLU A 67 -6.89 1.50 8.77
CA GLU A 67 -8.04 2.33 9.09
C GLU A 67 -8.03 3.65 8.29
N ALA A 68 -9.23 4.20 8.05
CA ALA A 68 -9.38 5.48 7.38
C ALA A 68 -8.60 6.58 8.10
N GLY A 69 -7.91 7.42 7.34
CA GLY A 69 -7.11 8.52 7.88
C GLY A 69 -5.75 8.12 8.46
N VAL A 70 -5.39 6.83 8.47
CA VAL A 70 -4.08 6.37 8.95
C VAL A 70 -3.03 6.44 7.84
N PRO A 71 -1.98 7.28 7.99
CA PRO A 71 -0.84 7.29 7.07
C PRO A 71 -0.10 5.96 7.09
N HIS A 72 0.29 5.46 5.92
CA HIS A 72 0.96 4.18 5.83
C HIS A 72 1.86 4.03 4.60
N VAL A 73 2.82 3.11 4.71
CA VAL A 73 3.66 2.63 3.60
C VAL A 73 3.80 1.11 3.69
N MET A 74 3.72 0.42 2.55
CA MET A 74 4.01 -1.00 2.43
C MET A 74 5.46 -1.19 2.00
N VAL A 75 6.24 -1.84 2.85
CA VAL A 75 7.63 -2.23 2.56
C VAL A 75 7.66 -3.67 2.10
N VAL A 76 8.32 -3.91 0.96
CA VAL A 76 8.33 -5.19 0.26
C VAL A 76 9.69 -5.89 0.43
N ASP A 77 9.69 -7.01 1.14
CA ASP A 77 10.89 -7.77 1.50
C ASP A 77 11.21 -8.89 0.48
N ASP A 78 10.19 -9.45 -0.17
CA ASP A 78 10.24 -10.41 -1.29
C ASP A 78 9.28 -9.93 -2.39
N ASP A 79 9.41 -10.42 -3.64
CA ASP A 79 8.39 -10.15 -4.66
C ASP A 79 7.00 -10.57 -4.15
N ILE A 80 6.01 -9.68 -4.25
CA ILE A 80 4.64 -9.90 -3.76
C ILE A 80 3.59 -9.74 -4.84
N THR A 81 2.44 -10.35 -4.58
CA THR A 81 1.15 -10.00 -5.18
C THR A 81 0.17 -9.64 -4.07
N THR A 82 -0.49 -8.49 -4.17
CA THR A 82 -1.54 -8.05 -3.25
C THR A 82 -2.86 -7.89 -4.00
N PHE A 83 -3.96 -8.24 -3.33
CA PHE A 83 -5.31 -7.85 -3.73
C PHE A 83 -5.82 -6.82 -2.71
N GLU A 84 -6.14 -5.62 -3.18
CA GLU A 84 -6.47 -4.48 -2.32
C GLU A 84 -7.84 -3.92 -2.69
N TRP A 85 -8.61 -3.50 -1.69
CA TRP A 85 -9.89 -2.84 -1.88
C TRP A 85 -10.17 -1.86 -0.75
N TRP A 86 -11.10 -0.94 -0.99
CA TRP A 86 -11.46 0.11 -0.05
C TRP A 86 -12.96 0.06 0.26
N ASP A 87 -13.36 0.64 1.39
CA ASP A 87 -14.78 0.83 1.72
C ASP A 87 -15.50 1.79 0.73
N GLY A 88 -14.75 2.47 -0.16
CA GLY A 88 -15.24 3.35 -1.22
C GLY A 88 -14.29 3.44 -2.42
N ASP A 89 -14.22 4.60 -3.06
CA ASP A 89 -13.31 4.88 -4.18
C ASP A 89 -11.84 4.90 -3.74
N PHE A 90 -10.92 4.73 -4.70
CA PHE A 90 -9.51 4.98 -4.44
C PHE A 90 -9.21 6.49 -4.43
N VAL A 91 -8.92 7.02 -3.24
CA VAL A 91 -8.49 8.41 -3.03
C VAL A 91 -7.26 8.40 -2.14
N ALA A 92 -6.14 8.95 -2.61
CA ALA A 92 -4.87 8.94 -1.87
C ALA A 92 -4.31 10.36 -1.74
N GLU A 93 -3.95 10.75 -0.52
CA GLU A 93 -3.21 11.97 -0.21
C GLU A 93 -1.78 11.61 0.18
N LEU A 94 -0.79 12.12 -0.55
CA LEU A 94 0.62 11.79 -0.31
C LEU A 94 1.08 12.25 1.07
N CYS A 95 1.80 11.38 1.77
CA CYS A 95 2.56 11.78 2.95
C CYS A 95 3.77 12.61 2.53
N GLY A 96 4.19 13.55 3.37
CA GLY A 96 5.31 14.43 3.05
C GLY A 96 6.65 13.74 3.31
N GLY A 97 6.99 13.57 4.59
CA GLY A 97 8.33 13.13 5.02
C GLY A 97 8.33 12.05 6.10
N GLU A 98 7.16 11.60 6.52
CA GLU A 98 6.95 10.65 7.60
C GLU A 98 7.67 9.33 7.30
N PHE A 99 7.56 8.81 6.09
CA PHE A 99 8.11 7.50 5.72
C PHE A 99 9.46 7.55 5.01
N LYS A 100 10.25 8.63 5.17
CA LYS A 100 11.53 8.81 4.47
C LYS A 100 12.50 7.65 4.67
N ASP A 101 12.54 7.06 5.87
CA ASP A 101 13.47 5.97 6.15
C ASP A 101 13.03 4.65 5.52
N GLN A 102 11.72 4.45 5.37
CA GLN A 102 11.12 3.29 4.71
C GLN A 102 11.24 3.38 3.18
N THR A 103 11.23 4.59 2.62
CA THR A 103 11.25 4.81 1.15
C THR A 103 12.64 5.10 0.59
N ARG A 104 13.62 5.48 1.43
CA ARG A 104 14.99 5.81 0.98
C ARG A 104 15.63 4.67 0.18
N GLY A 105 16.08 5.00 -1.03
CA GLY A 105 16.76 4.05 -1.92
C GLY A 105 15.84 2.96 -2.50
N LYS A 106 14.53 3.10 -2.36
CA LYS A 106 13.53 2.19 -2.92
C LYS A 106 12.81 2.82 -4.10
N VAL A 107 12.24 1.95 -4.94
CA VAL A 107 11.42 2.37 -6.08
C VAL A 107 9.96 2.41 -5.65
N GLY A 108 9.36 3.60 -5.65
CA GLY A 108 7.95 3.84 -5.28
C GLY A 108 7.06 4.36 -6.41
N PRO A 109 5.75 4.58 -6.14
CA PRO A 109 4.79 5.10 -7.10
C PRO A 109 5.17 6.44 -7.76
N GLU A 110 5.82 7.33 -7.01
CA GLU A 110 6.31 8.64 -7.46
C GLU A 110 7.33 8.54 -8.60
N HIS A 111 8.03 7.42 -8.74
CA HIS A 111 8.99 7.20 -9.82
C HIS A 111 8.33 6.86 -11.16
N TYR A 112 7.02 6.62 -11.16
CA TYR A 112 6.23 6.29 -12.35
C TYR A 112 5.13 7.34 -12.62
N GLN A 113 5.12 8.45 -11.86
CA GLN A 113 4.34 9.63 -12.18
C GLN A 113 5.03 10.42 -13.32
N THR A 114 5.14 9.81 -14.49
CA THR A 114 5.43 10.51 -15.74
C THR A 114 4.49 9.96 -16.82
N SER A 115 3.79 10.90 -17.47
CA SER A 115 2.83 10.73 -18.57
C SER A 115 1.37 10.47 -18.19
N THR A 116 0.69 11.54 -17.79
CA THR A 116 -0.65 11.87 -18.33
C THR A 116 -0.51 12.91 -19.42
#